data_AF-A0A0D3KGK6-F1
#
_entry.id   AF-A0A0D3KGK6-F1
#
_cell.length_a   1.000
_cell.length_b   1.000
_cell.length_c   1.000
_cell.angle_alpha   90.00
_cell.angle_beta   90.00
_cell.angle_gamma   90.00
#
_symmetry.space_group_name_H-M   'P 1'
#
loop_
_entity.id
_entity.type
_entity.pdbx_description
1 polymer ?
#
loop_
_entity_poly.entity_id
_entity_poly.type
_entity_poly.pdbx_seq_one_letter_code
_entity_poly.pdbx_strand_id
1 'polypeptide(L)'
;MAASPQTKSNFPSDANDNRTPTAANLCTAAYRCDLPLLMTLLEAGADPNAYAKCSAVNGYTALTAACGFAKDSTVVRAMIDHLLNCGASIDHPNHYGRTPLMSAVINSNAATCDILLQRGALLDLRHKNGMTAVAYGLKAVNESRSDEERVSSRAVARTLLYWRARRRWQKCARYVRIHLLVAQRWRRMLLALFRDVHYRPGGLGEATCRARFKENCALLRESSCSGLA
;
A
#
# COMPACT_ATOMS: atom_id res chain seq x y z
N MET A 1 1.59 43.99 -3.95
CA MET A 1 1.25 43.68 -2.56
C MET A 1 0.04 42.76 -2.57
N ALA A 2 0.30 41.45 -2.43
CA ALA A 2 -0.73 40.42 -2.45
C ALA A 2 -1.36 40.30 -1.05
N ALA A 3 -2.65 40.56 -0.93
CA ALA A 3 -3.43 40.25 0.26
C ALA A 3 -4.16 38.93 0.03
N SER A 4 -3.79 37.92 0.81
CA SER A 4 -4.41 36.59 0.84
C SER A 4 -5.89 36.67 1.23
N PRO A 5 -6.80 35.92 0.57
CA PRO A 5 -8.15 35.75 1.09
C PRO A 5 -8.11 34.72 2.22
N GLN A 6 -8.41 35.18 3.44
CA GLN A 6 -8.61 34.33 4.59
C GLN A 6 -9.85 33.44 4.38
N THR A 7 -9.63 32.13 4.36
CA THR A 7 -10.67 31.12 4.47
C THR A 7 -11.21 31.11 5.91
N LYS A 8 -12.17 32.00 6.19
CA LYS A 8 -13.03 31.86 7.37
C LYS A 8 -13.95 30.66 7.14
N SER A 9 -13.56 29.49 7.65
CA SER A 9 -14.42 28.32 7.76
C SER A 9 -15.50 28.59 8.83
N ASN A 10 -16.53 29.36 8.46
CA ASN A 10 -17.76 29.48 9.23
C ASN A 10 -18.62 28.24 8.94
N PHE A 11 -18.38 27.15 9.66
CA PHE A 11 -19.36 26.07 9.78
C PHE A 11 -19.75 25.95 11.27
N PRO A 12 -21.03 26.15 11.62
CA PRO A 12 -21.47 26.09 12.99
C PRO A 12 -21.29 24.68 13.57
N SER A 13 -20.77 24.64 14.80
CA SER A 13 -20.45 23.45 15.57
C SER A 13 -21.68 22.82 16.21
N ASP A 14 -22.65 22.39 15.40
CA ASP A 14 -23.77 21.60 15.88
C ASP A 14 -23.36 20.14 15.88
N ALA A 15 -22.91 19.67 17.04
CA ALA A 15 -22.45 18.29 17.31
C ALA A 15 -23.53 17.20 17.10
N ASN A 16 -24.67 17.53 16.50
CA ASN A 16 -25.83 16.66 16.33
C ASN A 16 -26.33 16.55 14.87
N ASP A 17 -25.73 17.26 13.91
CA ASP A 17 -26.01 17.03 12.49
C ASP A 17 -25.01 16.03 11.89
N ASN A 18 -25.48 14.79 11.71
CA ASN A 18 -24.72 13.70 11.10
C ASN A 18 -24.34 13.97 9.62
N ARG A 19 -24.88 15.02 8.99
CA ARG A 19 -24.64 15.37 7.58
C ARG A 19 -23.52 16.38 7.38
N THR A 20 -23.00 16.99 8.45
CA THR A 20 -21.85 17.89 8.32
C THR A 20 -20.59 17.08 7.94
N PRO A 21 -19.81 17.50 6.93
CA PRO A 21 -18.60 16.78 6.48
C PRO A 21 -17.44 16.97 7.46
N THR A 22 -17.60 16.42 8.66
CA THR A 22 -16.61 16.44 9.72
C THR A 22 -15.91 15.09 9.81
N ALA A 23 -14.67 15.09 10.29
CA ALA A 23 -13.92 13.86 10.56
C ALA A 23 -14.67 12.91 11.50
N ALA A 24 -15.41 13.47 12.48
CA ALA A 24 -16.22 12.70 13.42
C ALA A 24 -17.38 11.97 12.72
N ASN A 25 -18.14 12.65 11.86
CA ASN A 25 -19.24 12.04 11.13
C ASN A 25 -18.75 11.00 10.13
N LEU A 26 -17.64 11.29 9.42
CA LEU A 26 -17.04 10.36 8.49
C LEU A 26 -16.55 9.07 9.21
N CYS A 27 -15.87 9.22 10.35
CA CYS A 27 -15.46 8.06 11.14
C CYS A 27 -16.65 7.32 11.75
N THR A 28 -17.73 8.02 12.11
CA THR A 28 -18.96 7.40 12.63
C THR A 28 -19.67 6.60 11.54
N ALA A 29 -19.72 7.09 10.30
CA ALA A 29 -20.25 6.36 9.15
C ALA A 29 -19.43 5.08 8.90
N ALA A 30 -18.09 5.19 8.91
CA ALA A 30 -17.19 4.05 8.79
C ALA A 30 -17.37 3.03 9.93
N TYR A 31 -17.53 3.49 11.17
CA TYR A 31 -17.79 2.66 12.35
C TYR A 31 -19.12 1.90 12.24
N ARG A 32 -20.16 2.56 11.73
CA ARG A 32 -21.49 1.97 11.52
C ARG A 32 -21.58 1.11 10.25
N CYS A 33 -20.53 1.07 9.43
CA CYS A 33 -20.53 0.43 8.11
C CYS A 33 -21.58 1.02 7.15
N ASP A 34 -21.88 2.31 7.29
CA ASP A 34 -22.85 3.02 6.45
C ASP A 34 -22.13 3.57 5.21
N LEU A 35 -22.05 2.74 4.17
CA LEU A 35 -21.40 3.09 2.90
C LEU A 35 -22.07 4.31 2.22
N PRO A 36 -23.41 4.40 2.10
CA PRO A 36 -24.06 5.58 1.52
C PRO A 36 -23.72 6.89 2.25
N LEU A 37 -23.78 6.90 3.59
CA LEU A 37 -23.42 8.09 4.36
C LEU A 37 -21.93 8.42 4.22
N LEU A 38 -21.06 7.42 4.20
CA LEU A 38 -19.64 7.62 4.00
C LEU A 38 -19.35 8.25 2.63
N MET A 39 -20.00 7.79 1.56
CA MET A 39 -19.84 8.35 0.22
C MET A 39 -20.32 9.80 0.15
N THR A 40 -21.50 10.11 0.68
CA THR A 40 -22.04 11.48 0.66
C THR A 40 -21.16 12.46 1.45
N LEU A 41 -20.58 12.03 2.58
CA LEU A 41 -19.66 12.86 3.36
C LEU A 41 -18.34 13.11 2.62
N LEU A 42 -17.81 12.12 1.91
CA LEU A 42 -16.61 12.28 1.08
C LEU A 42 -16.87 13.20 -0.12
N GLU A 43 -18.02 13.06 -0.78
CA GLU A 43 -18.46 13.94 -1.87
C GLU A 43 -18.66 15.39 -1.39
N ALA A 44 -19.11 15.58 -0.15
CA ALA A 44 -19.21 16.87 0.49
C ALA A 44 -17.86 17.46 0.92
N GLY A 45 -16.73 16.79 0.65
CA GLY A 45 -15.38 17.28 0.92
C GLY A 45 -14.85 16.98 2.32
N ALA A 46 -15.40 15.97 3.02
CA ALA A 46 -14.83 15.52 4.29
C ALA A 46 -13.40 14.99 4.09
N ASP A 47 -12.45 15.46 4.91
CA ASP A 47 -11.07 14.99 4.87
C ASP A 47 -10.99 13.54 5.41
N PRO A 48 -10.59 12.56 4.58
CA PRO A 48 -10.52 11.15 4.99
C PRO A 48 -9.37 10.83 5.94
N ASN A 49 -8.35 11.71 6.03
CA ASN A 49 -7.19 11.51 6.90
C ASN A 49 -7.35 12.22 8.24
N ALA A 50 -8.37 13.08 8.39
CA ALA A 50 -8.60 13.80 9.63
C ALA A 50 -9.00 12.85 10.78
N TYR A 51 -8.55 13.20 11.99
CA TYR A 51 -8.89 12.45 13.20
C TYR A 51 -10.26 12.86 13.72
N ALA A 52 -11.11 11.88 14.00
CA ALA A 52 -12.36 12.13 14.70
C ALA A 52 -12.11 12.61 16.13
N LYS A 53 -12.80 13.70 16.51
CA LYS A 53 -12.80 14.25 17.86
C LYS A 53 -14.18 14.06 18.48
N CYS A 54 -14.54 12.81 18.78
CA CYS A 54 -15.83 12.48 19.39
C CYS A 54 -15.68 11.27 20.31
N SER A 55 -16.52 11.16 21.35
CA SER A 55 -16.37 10.14 22.40
C SER A 55 -16.31 8.70 21.85
N ALA A 56 -17.11 8.37 20.83
CA ALA A 56 -17.23 7.01 20.30
C ALA A 56 -16.03 6.55 19.44
N VAL A 57 -15.48 7.43 18.60
CA VAL A 57 -14.39 7.09 17.67
C VAL A 57 -13.19 8.04 17.82
N ASN A 58 -12.94 8.51 19.04
CA ASN A 58 -11.92 9.52 19.30
C ASN A 58 -10.54 9.07 18.82
N GLY A 59 -9.90 9.90 18.02
CA GLY A 59 -8.57 9.66 17.49
C GLY A 59 -8.50 8.67 16.33
N TYR A 60 -9.61 8.10 15.88
CA TYR A 60 -9.65 7.27 14.67
C TYR A 60 -9.65 8.12 13.40
N THR A 61 -9.18 7.50 12.32
CA THR A 61 -9.36 7.96 10.95
C THR A 61 -10.50 7.15 10.33
N ALA A 62 -11.12 7.64 9.26
CA ALA A 62 -12.21 6.93 8.60
C ALA A 62 -11.78 5.51 8.18
N LEU A 63 -10.56 5.39 7.65
CA LEU A 63 -10.00 4.11 7.22
C LEU A 63 -9.70 3.17 8.40
N THR A 64 -9.14 3.68 9.51
CA THR A 64 -8.88 2.84 10.69
C THR A 64 -10.16 2.39 11.40
N ALA A 65 -11.23 3.21 11.35
CA ALA A 65 -12.54 2.84 11.84
C ALA A 65 -13.19 1.75 10.96
N ALA A 66 -13.21 1.94 9.63
CA ALA A 66 -13.75 0.96 8.69
C ALA A 66 -13.06 -0.41 8.83
N CYS A 67 -11.73 -0.42 8.98
CA CYS A 67 -10.98 -1.67 9.07
C CYS A 67 -11.09 -2.36 10.45
N GLY A 68 -11.41 -1.60 11.50
CA GLY A 68 -11.52 -2.12 12.86
C GLY A 68 -12.88 -2.74 13.15
N PHE A 69 -13.97 -2.09 12.76
CA PHE A 69 -15.29 -2.40 13.31
C PHE A 69 -16.21 -3.16 12.35
N ALA A 70 -15.79 -3.31 11.11
CA ALA A 70 -16.68 -3.83 10.10
C ALA A 70 -16.73 -5.36 10.08
N LYS A 71 -17.97 -5.86 10.02
CA LYS A 71 -18.30 -7.28 10.09
C LYS A 71 -18.35 -7.93 8.71
N ASP A 72 -18.77 -7.18 7.70
CA ASP A 72 -18.91 -7.68 6.33
C ASP A 72 -17.72 -7.27 5.46
N SER A 73 -16.96 -8.27 5.00
CA SER A 73 -15.81 -8.07 4.12
C SER A 73 -16.13 -7.35 2.80
N THR A 74 -17.36 -7.47 2.29
CA THR A 74 -17.77 -6.86 1.02
C THR A 74 -17.96 -5.35 1.18
N VAL A 75 -18.66 -4.93 2.24
CA VAL A 75 -18.87 -3.52 2.59
C VAL A 75 -17.53 -2.87 2.96
N VAL A 76 -16.67 -3.58 3.69
CA VAL A 76 -15.31 -3.09 4.02
C VAL A 76 -14.51 -2.81 2.77
N ARG A 77 -14.53 -3.73 1.81
CA ARG A 77 -13.83 -3.53 0.55
C ARG A 77 -14.33 -2.26 -0.12
N ALA A 78 -15.64 -2.13 -0.32
CA ALA A 78 -16.20 -0.92 -0.92
C ALA A 78 -15.79 0.37 -0.18
N MET A 79 -15.85 0.38 1.16
CA MET A 79 -15.42 1.53 1.96
C MET A 79 -13.94 1.86 1.78
N ILE A 80 -13.05 0.85 1.81
CA ILE A 80 -11.62 1.04 1.60
C ILE A 80 -11.37 1.60 0.18
N ASP A 81 -12.03 1.05 -0.84
CA ASP A 81 -11.90 1.50 -2.22
C ASP A 81 -12.28 2.98 -2.36
N HIS A 82 -13.44 3.36 -1.83
CA HIS A 82 -13.91 4.75 -1.88
C HIS A 82 -13.02 5.70 -1.09
N LEU A 83 -12.60 5.32 0.13
CA LEU A 83 -11.70 6.15 0.94
C LEU A 83 -10.37 6.38 0.22
N LEU A 84 -9.77 5.33 -0.34
CA LEU A 84 -8.50 5.46 -1.08
C LEU A 84 -8.66 6.32 -2.33
N ASN A 85 -9.78 6.19 -3.06
CA ASN A 85 -10.07 7.02 -4.23
C ASN A 85 -10.25 8.50 -3.87
N CYS A 86 -10.77 8.80 -2.68
CA CYS A 86 -10.90 10.15 -2.15
C CYS A 86 -9.62 10.68 -1.47
N GLY A 87 -8.47 9.99 -1.61
CA GLY A 87 -7.19 10.45 -1.09
C GLY A 87 -6.87 10.03 0.35
N ALA A 88 -7.59 9.05 0.91
CA ALA A 88 -7.18 8.44 2.17
C ALA A 88 -5.82 7.76 2.02
N SER A 89 -4.93 7.97 2.98
CA SER A 89 -3.66 7.27 3.02
C SER A 89 -3.82 5.90 3.69
N ILE A 90 -3.45 4.84 2.96
CA ILE A 90 -3.62 3.45 3.38
C ILE A 90 -2.87 3.10 4.68
N ASP A 91 -1.80 3.83 4.96
CA ASP A 91 -0.92 3.60 6.09
C ASP A 91 -1.05 4.68 7.17
N HIS A 92 -2.00 5.62 7.02
CA HIS A 92 -2.14 6.74 7.95
C HIS A 92 -2.49 6.24 9.36
N PRO A 93 -1.61 6.44 10.35
CA PRO A 93 -1.86 5.95 11.70
C PRO A 93 -2.95 6.79 12.36
N ASN A 94 -3.78 6.16 13.16
CA ASN A 94 -4.69 6.87 14.06
C ASN A 94 -3.92 7.60 15.17
N HIS A 95 -4.61 8.40 15.99
CA HIS A 95 -3.99 9.15 17.10
C HIS A 95 -3.29 8.24 18.13
N TYR A 96 -3.80 7.03 18.31
CA TYR A 96 -3.12 6.04 19.12
C TYR A 96 -1.78 5.68 18.49
N GLY A 97 -1.68 5.62 17.17
CA GLY A 97 -0.49 5.32 16.37
C GLY A 97 -0.63 3.99 15.61
N ARG A 98 -1.83 3.42 15.58
CA ARG A 98 -2.14 2.15 14.91
C ARG A 98 -2.47 2.44 13.45
N THR A 99 -1.86 1.69 12.55
CA THR A 99 -2.20 1.74 11.12
C THR A 99 -3.52 1.00 10.85
N PRO A 100 -4.18 1.23 9.71
CA PRO A 100 -5.41 0.50 9.36
C PRO A 100 -5.25 -1.01 9.39
N LEU A 101 -4.08 -1.51 8.96
CA LEU A 101 -3.74 -2.92 9.04
C LEU A 101 -3.66 -3.41 10.49
N MET A 102 -3.06 -2.66 11.41
CA MET A 102 -3.03 -3.04 12.83
C MET A 102 -4.43 -3.08 13.44
N SER A 103 -5.32 -2.15 13.08
CA SER A 103 -6.71 -2.17 13.53
C SER A 103 -7.47 -3.40 13.04
N ALA A 104 -7.26 -3.83 11.79
CA ALA A 104 -7.86 -5.06 11.26
C ALA A 104 -7.36 -6.33 11.98
N VAL A 105 -6.06 -6.35 12.34
CA VAL A 105 -5.44 -7.48 13.06
C VAL A 105 -5.98 -7.60 14.48
N ILE A 106 -6.17 -6.49 15.19
CA ILE A 106 -6.70 -6.49 16.56
C ILE A 106 -8.12 -7.07 16.62
N ASN A 107 -8.92 -6.86 15.56
CA ASN A 107 -10.27 -7.39 15.45
C ASN A 107 -10.32 -8.77 14.77
N SER A 108 -9.16 -9.42 14.61
CA SER A 108 -9.00 -10.75 14.01
C SER A 108 -9.69 -10.91 12.64
N ASN A 109 -9.75 -9.84 11.85
CA ASN A 109 -10.45 -9.85 10.56
C ASN A 109 -9.46 -10.14 9.42
N ALA A 110 -9.27 -11.43 9.12
CA ALA A 110 -8.33 -11.89 8.09
C ALA A 110 -8.69 -11.36 6.69
N ALA A 111 -9.99 -11.30 6.35
CA ALA A 111 -10.45 -10.80 5.05
C ALA A 111 -10.08 -9.31 4.85
N THR A 112 -10.30 -8.48 5.88
CA THR A 112 -9.90 -7.06 5.83
C THR A 112 -8.39 -6.90 5.75
N CYS A 113 -7.62 -7.74 6.43
CA CYS A 113 -6.16 -7.76 6.30
C CYS A 113 -5.74 -8.08 4.86
N ASP A 114 -6.36 -9.08 4.23
CA ASP A 114 -6.08 -9.43 2.83
C ASP A 114 -6.38 -8.27 1.87
N ILE A 115 -7.53 -7.59 2.04
CA ILE A 115 -7.90 -6.43 1.21
C ILE A 115 -6.85 -5.31 1.34
N LEU A 116 -6.46 -4.94 2.56
CA LEU A 116 -5.45 -3.91 2.78
C LEU A 116 -4.09 -4.27 2.19
N LEU A 117 -3.68 -5.54 2.32
CA LEU A 117 -2.40 -6.03 1.80
C LEU A 117 -2.38 -6.08 0.27
N GLN A 118 -3.51 -6.43 -0.36
CA GLN A 118 -3.69 -6.33 -1.81
C GLN A 118 -3.56 -4.89 -2.31
N ARG A 119 -3.98 -3.92 -1.50
CA ARG A 119 -3.87 -2.48 -1.80
C ARG A 119 -2.52 -1.85 -1.48
N GLY A 120 -1.57 -2.66 -1.04
CA GLY A 120 -0.19 -2.22 -0.84
C GLY A 120 0.17 -1.82 0.59
N ALA A 121 -0.74 -1.96 1.56
CA ALA A 121 -0.49 -1.59 2.96
C ALA A 121 0.84 -2.16 3.49
N LEU A 122 1.57 -1.36 4.24
CA LEU A 122 2.90 -1.73 4.72
C LEU A 122 2.82 -2.63 5.96
N LEU A 123 3.51 -3.78 5.90
CA LEU A 123 3.58 -4.77 7.00
C LEU A 123 4.57 -4.38 8.10
N ASP A 124 5.60 -3.61 7.74
CA ASP A 124 6.76 -3.36 8.59
C ASP A 124 6.62 -2.09 9.45
N LEU A 125 5.48 -1.39 9.33
CA LEU A 125 5.20 -0.21 10.14
C LEU A 125 5.11 -0.58 11.62
N ARG A 126 5.65 0.31 12.45
CA ARG A 126 5.71 0.14 13.90
C ARG A 126 4.83 1.18 14.56
N HIS A 127 4.05 0.71 15.52
CA HIS A 127 3.31 1.56 16.42
C HIS A 127 4.28 2.18 17.47
N LYS A 128 3.82 3.16 18.27
CA LYS A 128 4.57 3.87 19.32
C LYS A 128 5.25 2.91 20.32
N ASN A 129 4.65 1.74 20.54
CA ASN A 129 5.20 0.70 21.42
C ASN A 129 6.20 -0.24 20.69
N GLY A 130 6.63 0.09 19.47
CA GLY A 130 7.56 -0.71 18.66
C GLY A 130 6.95 -1.95 18.00
N MET A 131 5.68 -2.27 18.28
CA MET A 131 4.97 -3.43 17.74
C MET A 131 4.60 -3.25 16.27
N THR A 132 4.76 -4.30 15.46
CA THR A 132 4.32 -4.39 14.07
C THR A 132 2.97 -5.11 13.96
N ALA A 133 2.31 -5.02 12.80
CA ALA A 133 1.07 -5.75 12.55
C ALA A 133 1.21 -7.27 12.80
N VAL A 134 2.35 -7.87 12.40
CA VAL A 134 2.65 -9.29 12.67
C VAL A 134 2.75 -9.57 14.16
N ALA A 135 3.40 -8.68 14.92
CA ALA A 135 3.54 -8.85 16.37
C ALA A 135 2.17 -8.81 17.08
N TYR A 136 1.25 -7.94 16.63
CA TYR A 136 -0.13 -7.93 17.13
C TYR A 136 -0.86 -9.24 16.86
N GLY A 137 -0.76 -9.78 15.64
CA GLY A 137 -1.41 -11.05 15.28
C GLY A 137 -0.90 -12.23 16.10
N LEU A 138 0.43 -12.31 16.32
CA LEU A 138 1.03 -13.36 17.14
C LEU A 138 0.66 -13.21 18.63
N LYS A 139 0.63 -11.99 19.14
CA LYS A 139 0.20 -11.71 20.51
C LYS A 139 -1.25 -12.15 20.73
N ALA A 140 -2.15 -11.82 19.80
CA ALA A 140 -3.56 -12.24 19.84
C ALA A 140 -3.70 -13.78 19.86
N VAL A 141 -2.87 -14.51 19.10
CA VAL A 141 -2.85 -15.98 19.17
C VAL A 141 -2.48 -16.50 20.56
N ASN A 142 -1.47 -15.89 21.20
CA ASN A 142 -1.02 -16.31 22.53
C ASN A 142 -1.99 -15.92 23.65
N GLU A 143 -2.71 -14.81 23.49
CA GLU A 143 -3.66 -14.28 24.48
C GLU A 143 -5.10 -14.81 24.29
N SER A 144 -5.35 -15.56 23.21
CA SER A 144 -6.67 -16.14 22.93
C SER A 144 -7.14 -17.07 24.05
N ARG A 145 -8.36 -16.84 24.53
CA ARG A 145 -8.94 -17.60 25.65
C ARG A 145 -9.83 -18.73 25.17
N SER A 146 -10.44 -18.58 23.99
CA SER A 146 -11.30 -19.59 23.35
C SER A 146 -10.66 -20.18 22.09
N ASP A 147 -11.08 -21.38 21.71
CA ASP A 147 -10.60 -22.05 20.50
C ASP A 147 -11.01 -21.29 19.22
N GLU A 148 -12.18 -20.67 19.21
CA GLU A 148 -12.69 -19.86 18.09
C GLU A 148 -11.82 -18.61 17.86
N GLU A 149 -11.51 -17.88 18.93
CA GLU A 149 -10.59 -16.73 18.88
C GLU A 149 -9.21 -17.15 18.39
N ARG A 150 -8.74 -18.32 18.84
CA ARG A 150 -7.45 -18.87 18.45
C ARG A 150 -7.40 -19.24 16.97
N VAL A 151 -8.47 -19.83 16.42
CA VAL A 151 -8.58 -20.15 14.99
C VAL A 151 -8.55 -18.86 14.16
N SER A 152 -9.34 -17.85 14.55
CA SER A 152 -9.39 -16.57 13.84
C SER A 152 -8.06 -15.82 13.89
N SER A 153 -7.44 -15.72 15.07
CA SER A 153 -6.13 -15.08 15.24
C SER A 153 -5.03 -15.79 14.46
N ARG A 154 -5.07 -17.14 14.40
CA ARG A 154 -4.15 -17.93 13.56
C ARG A 154 -4.37 -17.66 12.07
N ALA A 155 -5.62 -17.50 11.62
CA ALA A 155 -5.90 -17.15 10.22
C ALA A 155 -5.26 -15.80 9.87
N VAL A 156 -5.40 -14.78 10.71
CA VAL A 156 -4.74 -13.49 10.52
C VAL A 156 -3.21 -13.61 10.51
N ALA A 157 -2.63 -14.31 11.48
CA ALA A 157 -1.17 -14.51 11.53
C ALA A 157 -0.65 -15.23 10.28
N ARG A 158 -1.38 -16.25 9.79
CA ARG A 158 -1.06 -16.96 8.54
C ARG A 158 -1.12 -16.03 7.35
N THR A 159 -2.17 -15.20 7.22
CA THR A 159 -2.29 -14.20 6.15
C THR A 159 -1.11 -13.24 6.17
N LEU A 160 -0.77 -12.65 7.32
CA LEU A 160 0.34 -11.71 7.43
C LEU A 160 1.70 -12.36 7.08
N LEU A 161 1.95 -13.58 7.56
CA LEU A 161 3.17 -14.33 7.24
C LEU A 161 3.24 -14.70 5.75
N TYR A 162 2.11 -15.10 5.16
CA TYR A 162 2.00 -15.36 3.73
C TYR A 162 2.37 -14.12 2.91
N TRP A 163 1.79 -12.97 3.21
CA TRP A 163 2.09 -11.72 2.49
C TRP A 163 3.52 -11.24 2.71
N ARG A 164 4.06 -11.41 3.92
CA ARG A 164 5.46 -11.12 4.24
C ARG A 164 6.42 -11.98 3.41
N ALA A 165 6.16 -13.28 3.33
CA ALA A 165 6.91 -14.19 2.46
C ALA A 165 6.75 -13.76 1.00
N ARG A 166 5.51 -13.57 0.52
CA ARG A 166 5.21 -13.19 -0.87
C ARG A 166 5.95 -11.93 -1.31
N ARG A 167 6.03 -10.88 -0.46
CA ARG A 167 6.80 -9.66 -0.77
C ARG A 167 8.30 -9.93 -0.90
N ARG A 168 8.87 -10.83 -0.08
CA ARG A 168 10.27 -11.27 -0.23
C ARG A 168 10.47 -12.05 -1.53
N TRP A 169 9.59 -13.01 -1.83
CA TRP A 169 9.64 -13.79 -3.07
C TRP A 169 9.49 -12.91 -4.31
N GLN A 170 8.64 -11.88 -4.29
CA GLN A 170 8.51 -10.95 -5.41
C GLN A 170 9.80 -10.15 -5.66
N LYS A 171 10.51 -9.73 -4.60
CA LYS A 171 11.83 -9.09 -4.75
C LYS A 171 12.82 -10.06 -5.41
N CYS A 172 12.88 -11.31 -4.94
CA CYS A 172 13.75 -12.34 -5.53
C CYS A 172 13.39 -12.65 -6.99
N ALA A 173 12.11 -12.84 -7.30
CA ALA A 173 11.63 -13.13 -8.65
C ALA A 173 11.95 -11.99 -9.63
N ARG A 174 11.79 -10.74 -9.18
CA ARG A 174 12.17 -9.55 -9.97
C ARG A 174 13.68 -9.52 -10.24
N TYR A 175 14.49 -9.85 -9.24
CA TYR A 175 15.94 -9.95 -9.40
C TYR A 175 16.35 -11.02 -10.42
N VAL A 176 15.83 -12.25 -10.28
CA VAL A 176 16.09 -13.35 -11.22
C VAL A 176 15.65 -12.99 -12.64
N ARG A 177 14.47 -12.36 -12.80
CA ARG A 177 13.97 -11.91 -14.10
C ARG A 177 14.91 -10.90 -14.76
N ILE A 178 15.44 -9.93 -14.01
CA ILE A 178 16.42 -8.95 -14.52
C ILE A 178 17.67 -9.68 -15.03
N HIS A 179 18.24 -10.60 -14.24
CA HIS A 179 19.43 -11.36 -14.65
C HIS A 179 19.19 -12.22 -15.89
N LEU A 180 18.02 -12.87 -16.00
CA LEU A 180 17.66 -13.62 -17.20
C LEU A 180 17.53 -12.72 -18.43
N LEU A 181 16.94 -11.53 -18.31
CA LEU A 181 16.82 -10.57 -19.41
C LEU A 181 18.20 -10.05 -19.86
N VAL A 182 19.08 -9.76 -18.91
CA VAL A 182 20.48 -9.39 -19.21
C VAL A 182 21.17 -10.53 -19.95
N ALA A 183 21.11 -11.76 -19.45
CA ALA A 183 21.71 -12.93 -20.09
C ALA A 183 21.16 -13.16 -21.51
N GLN A 184 19.85 -13.02 -21.72
CA GLN A 184 19.24 -13.13 -23.06
C GLN A 184 19.73 -12.04 -24.02
N ARG A 185 19.91 -10.80 -23.54
CA ARG A 185 20.41 -9.69 -24.36
C ARG A 185 21.88 -9.89 -24.74
N TRP A 186 22.71 -10.35 -23.80
CA TRP A 186 24.10 -10.77 -24.08
C TRP A 186 24.16 -11.91 -25.09
N ARG A 187 23.32 -12.94 -24.93
CA ARG A 187 23.23 -14.05 -25.90
C ARG A 187 22.89 -13.56 -27.30
N ARG A 188 21.91 -12.66 -27.45
CA ARG A 188 21.55 -12.07 -28.76
C ARG A 188 22.70 -11.25 -29.34
N MET A 189 23.41 -10.47 -28.52
CA MET A 189 24.57 -9.69 -28.97
C MET A 189 25.69 -10.60 -29.47
N LEU A 190 26.02 -11.66 -28.73
CA LEU A 190 27.02 -12.64 -29.13
C LEU A 190 26.62 -13.35 -30.44
N LEU A 191 25.36 -13.80 -30.55
CA LEU A 191 24.86 -14.43 -31.78
C LEU A 191 24.89 -13.47 -32.99
N ALA A 192 24.61 -12.18 -32.80
CA ALA A 192 24.72 -11.19 -33.85
C ALA A 192 26.17 -10.98 -34.31
N LEU A 193 27.12 -10.91 -33.37
CA LEU A 193 28.55 -10.86 -33.68
C LEU A 193 28.99 -12.09 -34.50
N PHE A 194 28.59 -13.31 -34.10
CA PHE A 194 28.97 -14.53 -34.83
C PHE A 194 28.25 -14.69 -36.17
N ARG A 195 27.09 -14.05 -36.37
CA ARG A 195 26.36 -14.07 -37.65
C ARG A 195 26.95 -13.08 -38.67
N ASP A 196 27.49 -11.96 -38.21
CA ASP A 196 28.22 -10.98 -39.04
C ASP A 196 29.66 -11.43 -39.36
N VAL A 197 30.18 -12.47 -38.70
CA VAL A 197 31.45 -13.11 -39.04
C VAL A 197 31.24 -14.06 -40.23
N HIS A 198 30.98 -13.49 -41.41
CA HIS A 198 31.65 -14.02 -42.59
C HIS A 198 33.11 -13.61 -42.47
N TYR A 199 33.93 -14.51 -41.94
CA TYR A 199 35.38 -14.39 -41.95
C TYR A 199 35.85 -14.15 -43.39
N ARG A 200 36.09 -12.89 -43.77
CA ARG A 200 36.89 -12.54 -44.94
C ARG A 200 38.34 -12.36 -44.46
N PRO A 201 39.27 -13.23 -44.87
CA PRO A 201 40.67 -13.06 -44.52
C PRO A 201 41.20 -11.83 -45.29
N GLY A 202 41.35 -10.71 -44.60
CA GLY A 202 41.97 -9.50 -45.14
C GLY A 202 41.19 -8.21 -44.86
N GLY A 203 41.58 -7.50 -43.80
CA GLY A 203 41.37 -6.06 -43.63
C GLY A 203 40.00 -5.62 -43.05
N LEU A 204 40.03 -4.81 -41.98
CA LEU A 204 38.93 -4.03 -41.40
C LEU A 204 37.92 -4.68 -40.41
N GLY A 205 38.07 -5.94 -40.01
CA GLY A 205 37.12 -6.57 -39.07
C GLY A 205 37.17 -6.07 -37.61
N GLU A 206 38.37 -5.88 -37.05
CA GLU A 206 38.54 -5.70 -35.60
C GLU A 206 38.18 -4.29 -35.11
N ALA A 207 38.49 -3.25 -35.91
CA ALA A 207 38.17 -1.86 -35.60
C ALA A 207 36.66 -1.61 -35.61
N THR A 208 35.94 -2.22 -36.56
CA THR A 208 34.49 -2.12 -36.70
C THR A 208 33.75 -2.79 -35.54
N CYS A 209 34.25 -3.95 -35.08
CA CYS A 209 33.75 -4.62 -33.88
C CYS A 209 34.01 -3.80 -32.61
N ARG A 210 35.20 -3.20 -32.43
CA ARG A 210 35.49 -2.33 -31.28
C ARG A 210 34.66 -1.05 -31.28
N ALA A 211 34.40 -0.44 -32.44
CA ALA A 211 33.57 0.76 -32.55
C ALA A 211 32.10 0.46 -32.17
N ARG A 212 31.53 -0.61 -32.73
CA ARG A 212 30.17 -1.08 -32.37
C ARG A 212 30.06 -1.52 -30.90
N PHE A 213 31.12 -2.06 -30.32
CA PHE A 213 31.16 -2.39 -28.89
C PHE A 213 31.10 -1.12 -28.02
N LYS A 214 31.87 -0.08 -28.38
CA LYS A 214 31.84 1.21 -27.67
C LYS A 214 30.49 1.92 -27.80
N GLU A 215 29.87 1.93 -28.98
CA GLU A 215 28.53 2.49 -29.18
C GLU A 215 27.46 1.75 -28.35
N ASN A 216 27.49 0.42 -28.34
CA ASN A 216 26.55 -0.36 -27.53
C ASN A 216 26.79 -0.18 -26.02
N CYS A 217 28.04 -0.01 -25.58
CA CYS A 217 28.35 0.37 -24.19
C CYS A 217 27.87 1.79 -23.83
N ALA A 218 27.86 2.73 -24.77
CA ALA A 218 27.31 4.07 -24.55
C ALA A 218 25.78 4.04 -24.42
N LEU A 219 25.10 3.30 -25.29
CA LEU A 219 23.64 3.07 -25.20
C LEU A 219 23.24 2.38 -23.88
N LEU A 220 24.10 1.52 -23.32
CA LEU A 220 23.91 0.91 -22.00
C LEU A 220 23.97 1.94 -20.85
N ARG A 221 24.73 3.04 -20.97
CA ARG A 221 24.77 4.13 -19.96
C ARG A 221 23.53 5.03 -20.03
N GLU A 222 23.01 5.31 -21.23
CA GLU A 222 21.81 6.12 -21.40
C GLU A 222 20.53 5.37 -21.00
N SER A 223 20.43 4.08 -21.36
CA SER A 223 19.25 3.25 -21.03
C SER A 223 19.19 2.79 -19.57
N SER A 224 20.27 2.90 -18.81
CA SER A 224 20.26 2.71 -17.36
C SER A 224 19.93 4.00 -16.57
N CYS A 225 20.01 5.19 -17.20
CA CYS A 225 19.60 6.46 -16.59
C CYS A 225 18.18 6.90 -16.96
N SER A 226 17.64 6.51 -18.12
CA SER A 226 16.30 6.92 -18.58
C SER A 226 15.12 6.12 -17.98
N GLY A 227 15.40 5.15 -17.11
CA GLY A 227 14.39 4.40 -16.34
C GLY A 227 14.44 4.65 -14.82
N LEU A 228 15.13 5.72 -14.40
CA LEU A 228 15.31 6.11 -13.00
C LEU A 228 14.55 7.39 -12.59
N ALA A 229 13.61 7.86 -13.42
CA ALA A 229 12.63 8.89 -13.02
C ALA A 229 11.27 8.23 -12.72
#